data_AF-A0A447PUH9-F1
#
_entry.id   AF-A0A447PUH9-F1
#
_cell.length_a   1.000
_cell.length_b   1.000
_cell.length_c   1.000
_cell.angle_alpha   90.00
_cell.angle_beta   90.00
_cell.angle_gamma   90.00
#
_symmetry.space_group_name_H-M   'P 1'
#
loop_
_entity.id
_entity.type
_entity.pdbx_description
1 polymer ?
#
loop_
_entity_poly.entity_id
_entity_poly.type
_entity_poly.pdbx_seq_one_letter_code
_entity_poly.pdbx_strand_id
1 'polypeptide(L)'
;MAQATDAFARSLKEIANWDWSCDLVLEHCDAMTGPAPRKGFLPLVNVLETIADYDISVCINWARSAIEGRDTSLPLIHTQQAKQAGKLGALMFSGTTLDGEYGEWQDLHAPFVPFCPQSLMTEKHVKELITTAAPELLLFTGIKLLEINASADINHRINILRDGINMMKKATRS
;
A
#
# COMPACT_ATOMS: atom_id res chain seq x y z
N MET A 1 12.50 8.40 17.27
CA MET A 1 12.66 7.30 16.29
C MET A 1 13.26 6.06 16.94
N ALA A 2 14.46 6.11 17.55
CA ALA A 2 15.09 4.94 18.20
C ALA A 2 14.15 4.12 19.12
N GLN A 3 13.46 4.78 20.06
CA GLN A 3 12.51 4.08 20.95
C GLN A 3 11.36 3.37 20.21
N ALA A 4 10.89 3.93 19.10
CA ALA A 4 9.84 3.31 18.28
C ALA A 4 10.38 2.11 17.50
N THR A 5 11.61 2.23 16.98
CA THR A 5 12.34 1.11 16.35
C THR A 5 12.57 -0.02 17.35
N ASP A 6 12.98 0.26 18.58
CA ASP A 6 13.20 -0.75 19.62
C ASP A 6 11.89 -1.44 20.04
N ALA A 7 10.79 -0.68 20.15
CA ALA A 7 9.47 -1.24 20.43
C ALA A 7 9.01 -2.15 19.28
N PHE A 8 9.20 -1.71 18.04
CA PHE A 8 8.88 -2.47 16.84
C PHE A 8 9.69 -3.78 16.75
N ALA A 9 11.01 -3.72 16.97
CA ALA A 9 11.90 -4.88 16.99
C ALA A 9 11.47 -5.91 18.04
N ARG A 10 11.06 -5.46 19.24
CA ARG A 10 10.53 -6.36 20.28
C ARG A 10 9.24 -7.03 19.86
N SER A 11 8.29 -6.29 19.27
CA SER A 11 7.04 -6.86 18.76
C SER A 11 7.27 -7.83 17.60
N LEU A 12 8.19 -7.53 16.69
CA LEU A 12 8.57 -8.44 15.60
C LEU A 12 9.19 -9.73 16.14
N LYS A 13 10.09 -9.64 17.12
CA LYS A 13 10.67 -10.81 17.77
C LYS A 13 9.59 -11.68 18.42
N GLU A 14 8.59 -11.09 19.04
CA GLU A 14 7.48 -11.83 19.64
C GLU A 14 6.65 -12.53 18.56
N ILE A 15 6.16 -11.79 17.57
CA ILE A 15 5.28 -12.29 16.50
C ILE A 15 5.98 -13.36 15.65
N ALA A 16 7.27 -13.18 15.35
CA ALA A 16 8.04 -14.12 14.52
C ALA A 16 8.34 -15.45 15.23
N ASN A 17 8.19 -15.53 16.57
CA ASN A 17 8.39 -16.76 17.33
C ASN A 17 7.11 -17.61 17.48
N TRP A 18 5.97 -17.14 16.98
CA TRP A 18 4.75 -17.94 17.00
C TRP A 18 4.76 -18.99 15.87
N ASP A 19 4.03 -20.09 16.07
CA ASP A 19 3.89 -21.15 15.08
C ASP A 19 2.86 -20.77 14.01
N TRP A 20 3.33 -20.11 12.95
CA TRP A 20 2.50 -19.68 11.84
C TRP A 20 2.43 -20.75 10.75
N SER A 21 1.22 -21.02 10.27
CA SER A 21 0.97 -21.87 9.10
C SER A 21 0.94 -21.08 7.78
N CYS A 22 1.32 -19.80 7.81
CA CYS A 22 1.31 -18.91 6.65
C CYS A 22 2.45 -17.89 6.72
N ASP A 23 2.76 -17.28 5.58
CA ASP A 23 3.77 -16.22 5.48
C ASP A 23 3.32 -14.96 6.24
N LEU A 24 4.29 -14.29 6.85
CA LEU A 24 4.09 -12.99 7.48
C LEU A 24 4.42 -11.86 6.51
N VAL A 25 3.45 -10.95 6.33
CA VAL A 25 3.59 -9.78 5.45
C VAL A 25 3.22 -8.52 6.22
N LEU A 26 4.15 -7.57 6.30
CA LEU A 26 3.98 -6.30 6.98
C LEU A 26 3.62 -5.20 5.96
N GLU A 27 2.49 -4.53 6.15
CA GLU A 27 2.12 -3.39 5.29
C GLU A 27 2.76 -2.09 5.77
N HIS A 28 3.51 -1.43 4.88
CA HIS A 28 4.01 -0.08 5.14
C HIS A 28 2.86 0.93 5.17
N CYS A 29 2.73 1.64 6.28
CA CYS A 29 1.62 2.55 6.53
C CYS A 29 1.92 3.96 6.04
N ASP A 30 2.89 4.65 6.60
CA ASP A 30 3.40 5.97 6.19
C ASP A 30 4.37 6.39 7.27
N ALA A 31 5.43 7.09 6.90
CA ALA A 31 6.38 7.62 7.86
C ALA A 31 5.77 8.80 8.64
N MET A 32 6.04 8.84 9.94
CA MET A 32 5.73 10.00 10.79
C MET A 32 6.50 11.26 10.36
N THR A 33 7.54 11.12 9.53
CA THR A 33 8.40 12.22 9.05
C THR A 33 7.83 12.97 7.84
N GLY A 34 6.70 12.52 7.29
CA GLY A 34 6.01 13.20 6.20
C GLY A 34 5.32 14.51 6.64
N PRO A 35 4.80 15.31 5.68
CA PRO A 35 4.22 16.62 5.97
C PRO A 35 2.88 16.56 6.74
N ALA A 36 2.14 15.46 6.64
CA ALA A 36 0.89 15.24 7.36
C ALA A 36 0.60 13.73 7.50
N PRO A 37 1.30 13.03 8.41
CA PRO A 37 1.11 11.59 8.57
C PRO A 37 -0.33 11.27 8.97
N ARG A 38 -0.89 10.23 8.35
CA ARG A 38 -2.24 9.73 8.59
C ARG A 38 -2.27 8.67 9.66
N LYS A 39 -1.34 7.71 9.61
CA LYS A 39 -1.13 6.77 10.71
C LYS A 39 0.19 7.11 11.42
N GLY A 40 1.22 7.39 10.63
CA GLY A 40 2.53 7.81 11.08
C GLY A 40 3.23 6.71 11.87
N PHE A 41 4.20 6.07 11.25
CA PHE A 41 5.08 5.13 11.92
C PHE A 41 6.54 5.35 11.51
N LEU A 42 7.33 4.29 11.47
CA LEU A 42 8.72 4.34 11.06
C LEU A 42 8.83 4.62 9.54
N PRO A 43 9.86 5.38 9.11
CA PRO A 43 10.25 5.40 7.71
C PRO A 43 10.50 3.99 7.16
N LEU A 44 10.19 3.76 5.89
CA LEU A 44 10.31 2.44 5.27
C LEU A 44 11.72 1.85 5.45
N VAL A 45 12.78 2.66 5.33
CA VAL A 45 14.16 2.21 5.55
C VAL A 45 14.36 1.57 6.92
N ASN A 46 13.82 2.17 7.99
CA ASN A 46 13.93 1.62 9.33
C ASN A 46 13.10 0.35 9.50
N VAL A 47 11.95 0.25 8.82
CA VAL A 47 11.16 -0.98 8.78
C VAL A 47 11.98 -2.10 8.14
N LEU A 48 12.56 -1.84 6.96
CA LEU A 48 13.38 -2.81 6.21
C LEU A 48 14.61 -3.27 7.00
N GLU A 49 15.32 -2.34 7.64
CA GLU A 49 16.45 -2.65 8.53
C GLU A 49 16.02 -3.55 9.70
N THR A 50 14.88 -3.27 10.32
CA THR A 50 14.43 -4.02 11.50
C THR A 50 13.98 -5.45 11.15
N ILE A 51 13.40 -5.66 9.96
CA ILE A 51 12.96 -6.99 9.51
C ILE A 51 14.03 -7.78 8.75
N ALA A 52 15.25 -7.23 8.61
CA ALA A 52 16.30 -7.79 7.74
C ALA A 52 16.57 -9.27 8.02
N ASP A 53 16.64 -9.65 9.30
CA ASP A 53 16.94 -11.02 9.75
C ASP A 53 15.70 -11.89 9.98
N TYR A 54 14.51 -11.40 9.64
CA TYR A 54 13.25 -12.12 9.79
C TYR A 54 12.71 -12.60 8.44
N ASP A 55 12.05 -13.76 8.45
CA ASP A 55 11.25 -14.25 7.32
C ASP A 55 9.88 -13.53 7.30
N ILE A 56 9.95 -12.22 7.12
CA ILE A 56 8.81 -11.32 7.03
C ILE A 56 9.04 -10.45 5.80
N SER A 57 8.05 -10.43 4.91
CA SER A 57 8.06 -9.57 3.73
C SER A 57 7.27 -8.28 3.97
N VAL A 58 7.40 -7.32 3.07
CA VAL A 58 6.70 -6.03 3.09
C VAL A 58 5.68 -5.96 1.96
N CYS A 59 4.49 -5.49 2.31
CA CYS A 59 3.48 -5.03 1.38
C CYS A 59 3.58 -3.51 1.21
N ILE A 60 3.82 -3.04 -0.01
CA ILE A 60 3.76 -1.60 -0.32
C ILE A 60 2.35 -1.25 -0.76
N ASN A 61 1.71 -0.33 -0.03
CA ASN A 61 0.41 0.22 -0.41
C ASN A 61 0.58 1.54 -1.17
N TRP A 62 -0.03 1.63 -2.35
CA TRP A 62 0.14 2.77 -3.26
C TRP A 62 -0.29 4.10 -2.62
N ALA A 63 -1.55 4.27 -2.19
CA ALA A 63 -1.98 5.54 -1.60
C ALA A 63 -1.23 5.87 -0.31
N ARG A 64 -0.90 4.86 0.51
CA ARG A 64 -0.14 5.06 1.73
C ARG A 64 1.22 5.71 1.49
N SER A 65 1.94 5.23 0.48
CA SER A 65 3.19 5.86 0.04
C SER A 65 2.95 7.21 -0.63
N ALA A 66 1.89 7.36 -1.42
CA ALA A 66 1.59 8.63 -2.09
C ALA A 66 1.25 9.74 -1.07
N ILE A 67 0.46 9.41 -0.05
CA ILE A 67 0.08 10.30 1.05
C ILE A 67 1.29 10.69 1.89
N GLU A 68 2.19 9.73 2.19
CA GLU A 68 3.42 10.00 2.93
C GLU A 68 4.24 11.13 2.29
N GLY A 69 4.41 11.08 0.96
CA GLY A 69 5.17 12.09 0.22
C GLY A 69 4.36 13.28 -0.25
N ARG A 70 3.02 13.21 -0.21
CA ARG A 70 2.13 14.02 -1.06
C ARG A 70 2.59 14.02 -2.52
N ASP A 71 3.00 12.85 -3.00
CA ASP A 71 3.66 12.66 -4.28
C ASP A 71 3.33 11.27 -4.84
N THR A 72 2.80 11.24 -6.07
CA THR A 72 2.49 10.01 -6.78
C THR A 72 3.72 9.22 -7.22
N SER A 73 4.93 9.79 -7.12
CA SER A 73 6.20 9.11 -7.44
C SER A 73 6.73 8.24 -6.28
N LEU A 74 6.44 8.61 -5.02
CA LEU A 74 6.96 7.91 -3.83
C LEU A 74 6.56 6.41 -3.75
N PRO A 75 5.35 5.98 -4.17
CA PRO A 75 5.00 4.55 -4.23
C PRO A 75 5.98 3.70 -5.05
N LEU A 76 6.47 4.25 -6.17
CA LEU A 76 7.45 3.57 -7.02
C LEU A 76 8.80 3.45 -6.30
N ILE A 77 9.25 4.53 -5.67
CA ILE A 77 10.49 4.58 -4.90
C ILE A 77 10.46 3.57 -3.75
N HIS A 78 9.37 3.53 -2.98
CA HIS A 78 9.19 2.55 -1.90
C HIS A 78 9.20 1.10 -2.41
N THR A 79 8.54 0.84 -3.54
CA THR A 79 8.56 -0.48 -4.19
C THR A 79 9.99 -0.89 -4.56
N GLN A 80 10.77 0.03 -5.14
CA GLN A 80 12.17 -0.23 -5.50
C GLN A 80 13.04 -0.47 -4.27
N GLN A 81 12.88 0.32 -3.20
CA GLN A 81 13.61 0.14 -1.94
C GLN A 81 13.33 -1.22 -1.31
N ALA A 82 12.06 -1.60 -1.18
CA ALA A 82 11.67 -2.90 -0.63
C ALA A 82 12.19 -4.06 -1.50
N LYS A 83 12.18 -3.90 -2.83
CA LYS A 83 12.72 -4.89 -3.77
C LYS A 83 14.23 -5.02 -3.63
N GLN A 84 14.96 -3.91 -3.56
CA GLN A 84 16.42 -3.90 -3.38
C GLN A 84 16.85 -4.51 -2.05
N ALA A 85 16.05 -4.32 -1.00
CA ALA A 85 16.26 -4.97 0.30
C ALA A 85 15.93 -6.48 0.30
N GLY A 86 15.39 -7.02 -0.80
CA GLY A 86 14.94 -8.42 -0.87
C GLY A 86 13.74 -8.73 0.02
N LYS A 87 12.97 -7.70 0.42
CA LYS A 87 11.84 -7.83 1.35
C LYS A 87 10.48 -7.55 0.71
N LEU A 88 10.43 -7.10 -0.55
CA LEU A 88 9.14 -6.89 -1.22
C LEU A 88 8.42 -8.22 -1.42
N GLY A 89 7.26 -8.39 -0.78
CA GLY A 89 6.43 -9.60 -0.91
C GLY A 89 5.02 -9.34 -1.44
N ALA A 90 4.52 -8.11 -1.37
CA ALA A 90 3.18 -7.80 -1.87
C ALA A 90 3.02 -6.34 -2.30
N LEU A 91 1.99 -6.10 -3.11
CA LEU A 91 1.50 -4.76 -3.43
C LEU A 91 0.03 -4.63 -3.06
N MET A 92 -0.34 -3.48 -2.50
CA MET A 92 -1.72 -3.12 -2.22
C MET A 92 -2.08 -1.84 -2.96
N PHE A 93 -3.23 -1.83 -3.62
CA PHE A 93 -3.70 -0.69 -4.39
C PHE A 93 -4.93 -0.10 -3.71
N SER A 94 -4.73 1.06 -3.11
CA SER A 94 -5.79 1.95 -2.64
C SER A 94 -5.52 3.36 -3.17
N GLY A 95 -6.57 4.16 -3.33
CA GLY A 95 -6.47 5.50 -3.91
C GLY A 95 -6.59 6.62 -2.89
N THR A 96 -6.19 7.81 -3.32
CA THR A 96 -6.35 9.09 -2.62
C THR A 96 -6.64 10.18 -3.64
N THR A 97 -7.09 11.36 -3.22
CA THR A 97 -7.47 12.48 -4.08
C THR A 97 -6.77 13.77 -3.63
N LEU A 98 -6.85 14.82 -4.45
CA LEU A 98 -6.46 16.19 -4.05
C LEU A 98 -7.65 17.02 -3.57
N ASP A 99 -8.87 16.57 -3.86
CA ASP A 99 -10.11 17.26 -3.56
C ASP A 99 -11.31 16.28 -3.57
N GLY A 100 -12.52 16.81 -3.57
CA GLY A 100 -13.76 16.04 -3.64
C GLY A 100 -14.10 15.30 -2.35
N GLU A 101 -15.04 14.36 -2.46
CA GLU A 101 -15.63 13.68 -1.29
C GLU A 101 -14.63 12.77 -0.56
N TYR A 102 -13.62 12.24 -1.26
CA TYR A 102 -12.52 11.48 -0.66
C TYR A 102 -11.44 12.37 -0.03
N GLY A 103 -11.49 13.69 -0.22
CA GLY A 103 -10.66 14.69 0.45
C GLY A 103 -9.17 14.69 0.08
N GLU A 104 -8.54 15.84 0.28
CA GLU A 104 -7.11 16.03 -0.03
C GLU A 104 -6.22 15.10 0.82
N TRP A 105 -5.46 14.22 0.14
CA TRP A 105 -4.49 13.28 0.72
C TRP A 105 -5.04 12.44 1.89
N GLN A 106 -6.32 12.06 1.83
CA GLN A 106 -6.92 11.22 2.87
C GLN A 106 -6.71 9.74 2.59
N ASP A 107 -6.65 8.95 3.67
CA ASP A 107 -6.65 7.48 3.65
C ASP A 107 -8.09 6.93 3.57
N LEU A 108 -8.87 7.45 2.62
CA LEU A 108 -10.26 7.03 2.40
C LEU A 108 -10.39 6.02 1.26
N HIS A 109 -9.26 5.43 0.81
CA HIS A 109 -9.22 4.34 -0.16
C HIS A 109 -10.07 4.60 -1.41
N ALA A 110 -9.86 5.77 -2.04
CA ALA A 110 -10.61 6.17 -3.22
C ALA A 110 -10.53 5.10 -4.34
N PRO A 111 -11.64 4.80 -5.04
CA PRO A 111 -11.63 3.95 -6.23
C PRO A 111 -10.64 4.44 -7.29
N PHE A 112 -10.34 3.60 -8.28
CA PHE A 112 -9.48 3.96 -9.40
C PHE A 112 -10.14 4.99 -10.33
N VAL A 113 -9.32 5.72 -11.09
CA VAL A 113 -9.79 6.37 -12.32
C VAL A 113 -10.14 5.27 -13.35
N PRO A 114 -11.31 5.31 -14.04
CA PRO A 114 -12.27 6.43 -14.12
C PRO A 114 -13.46 6.35 -13.16
N PHE A 115 -13.60 5.30 -12.33
CA PHE A 115 -14.75 5.17 -11.41
C PHE A 115 -14.83 6.34 -10.43
N CYS A 116 -13.67 6.74 -9.88
CA CYS A 116 -13.51 7.99 -9.14
C CYS A 116 -12.61 8.93 -9.98
N PRO A 117 -13.19 9.90 -10.72
CA PRO A 117 -12.43 10.80 -11.58
C PRO A 117 -11.37 11.64 -10.86
N GLN A 118 -11.58 11.94 -9.58
CA GLN A 118 -10.67 12.73 -8.74
C GLN A 118 -9.52 11.89 -8.15
N SER A 119 -9.56 10.56 -8.30
CA SER A 119 -8.52 9.67 -7.79
C SER A 119 -7.20 9.92 -8.49
N LEU A 120 -6.13 9.94 -7.70
CA LEU A 120 -4.77 9.98 -8.23
C LEU A 120 -4.30 8.59 -8.70
N MET A 121 -4.98 7.52 -8.29
CA MET A 121 -4.61 6.16 -8.66
C MET A 121 -5.19 5.78 -10.03
N THR A 122 -4.31 5.52 -10.99
CA THR A 122 -4.66 5.24 -12.39
C THR A 122 -4.14 3.87 -12.83
N GLU A 123 -4.62 3.36 -13.96
CA GLU A 123 -4.08 2.13 -14.59
C GLU A 123 -2.56 2.19 -14.78
N LYS A 124 -2.04 3.36 -15.19
CA LYS A 124 -0.61 3.58 -15.41
C LYS A 124 0.18 3.36 -14.12
N HIS A 125 -0.27 3.94 -13.01
CA HIS A 125 0.38 3.79 -11.71
C HIS A 125 0.39 2.33 -11.25
N VAL A 126 -0.71 1.60 -11.47
CA VAL A 126 -0.78 0.16 -11.15
C VAL A 126 0.20 -0.64 -12.00
N LYS A 127 0.19 -0.44 -13.33
CA LYS A 127 1.07 -1.15 -14.25
C LYS A 127 2.55 -0.88 -13.95
N GLU A 128 2.90 0.37 -13.63
CA GLU A 128 4.26 0.77 -13.28
C GLU A 128 4.79 0.07 -12.02
N LEU A 129 3.99 0.03 -10.95
CA LEU A 129 4.37 -0.66 -9.71
C LEU A 129 4.48 -2.17 -9.92
N ILE A 130 3.51 -2.80 -10.59
CA ILE A 130 3.53 -4.25 -10.88
C ILE A 130 4.75 -4.61 -11.71
N THR A 131 5.05 -3.87 -12.78
CA THR A 131 6.23 -4.10 -13.62
C THR A 131 7.52 -3.97 -12.82
N THR A 132 7.60 -2.96 -11.95
CA THR A 132 8.80 -2.70 -11.14
C THR A 132 9.02 -3.77 -10.08
N ALA A 133 7.94 -4.25 -9.45
CA ALA A 133 8.00 -5.27 -8.41
C ALA A 133 8.54 -6.62 -8.89
N ALA A 134 8.47 -6.89 -10.19
CA ALA A 134 8.67 -8.23 -10.77
C ALA A 134 7.60 -9.20 -10.21
N PRO A 135 6.43 -9.33 -10.90
CA PRO A 135 5.23 -9.96 -10.35
C PRO A 135 5.43 -11.38 -9.82
N GLU A 136 6.39 -12.12 -10.35
CA GLU A 136 6.78 -13.46 -9.93
C GLU A 136 7.35 -13.52 -8.50
N LEU A 137 7.79 -12.39 -7.96
CA LEU A 137 8.30 -12.27 -6.58
C LEU A 137 7.19 -11.96 -5.57
N LEU A 138 5.99 -11.61 -6.02
CA LEU A 138 4.89 -11.20 -5.15
C LEU A 138 4.08 -12.42 -4.69
N LEU A 139 3.89 -12.55 -3.38
CA LEU A 139 2.94 -13.47 -2.75
C LEU A 139 1.51 -13.12 -3.16
N PHE A 140 1.19 -11.82 -3.24
CA PHE A 140 -0.09 -11.34 -3.73
C PHE A 140 -0.04 -9.90 -4.22
N THR A 141 -1.06 -9.54 -5.00
CA THR A 141 -1.47 -8.15 -5.21
C THR A 141 -2.92 -8.00 -4.75
N GLY A 142 -3.25 -6.87 -4.12
CA GLY A 142 -4.58 -6.63 -3.56
C GLY A 142 -5.11 -5.25 -3.86
N ILE A 143 -6.42 -5.07 -3.66
CA ILE A 143 -7.08 -3.76 -3.71
C ILE A 143 -7.75 -3.47 -2.36
N LYS A 144 -7.75 -2.21 -1.94
CA LYS A 144 -8.57 -1.69 -0.84
C LYS A 144 -9.31 -0.47 -1.37
N LEU A 145 -10.63 -0.61 -1.51
CA LEU A 145 -11.51 0.44 -2.02
C LEU A 145 -12.66 0.63 -1.03
N LEU A 146 -13.01 1.87 -0.76
CA LEU A 146 -14.09 2.23 0.16
C LEU A 146 -15.16 3.02 -0.59
N GLU A 147 -16.42 2.66 -0.35
CA GLU A 147 -17.56 3.52 -0.68
C GLU A 147 -17.92 4.35 0.56
N ILE A 148 -17.71 5.67 0.47
CA ILE A 148 -17.85 6.63 1.57
C ILE A 148 -19.29 7.11 1.78
N ASN A 149 -20.14 7.05 0.77
CA ASN A 149 -21.55 7.37 0.88
C ASN A 149 -22.29 6.23 1.58
N ALA A 150 -22.74 6.48 2.81
CA ALA A 150 -23.49 5.50 3.61
C ALA A 150 -24.81 5.06 2.94
N SER A 151 -25.39 5.91 2.09
CA SER A 151 -26.64 5.65 1.37
C SER A 151 -26.44 4.96 0.01
N ALA A 152 -25.19 4.73 -0.43
CA ALA A 152 -24.92 4.02 -1.67
C ALA A 152 -25.43 2.56 -1.60
N ASP A 153 -26.12 2.14 -2.65
CA ASP A 153 -26.70 0.81 -2.74
C ASP A 153 -25.65 -0.29 -2.90
N ILE A 154 -26.09 -1.54 -2.72
CA ILE A 154 -25.21 -2.72 -2.82
C ILE A 154 -24.61 -2.86 -4.23
N ASN A 155 -25.36 -2.52 -5.29
CA ASN A 155 -24.89 -2.65 -6.66
C ASN A 155 -23.73 -1.70 -6.94
N HIS A 156 -23.80 -0.47 -6.43
CA HIS A 156 -22.73 0.52 -6.52
C HIS A 156 -21.45 0.01 -5.84
N ARG A 157 -21.56 -0.50 -4.61
CA ARG A 157 -20.44 -1.07 -3.85
C ARG A 157 -19.79 -2.26 -4.57
N ILE A 158 -20.61 -3.14 -5.14
CA ILE A 158 -20.12 -4.26 -5.96
C ILE A 158 -19.42 -3.73 -7.23
N ASN A 159 -19.94 -2.68 -7.86
CA ASN A 159 -19.34 -2.12 -9.06
C ASN A 159 -17.98 -1.48 -8.80
N ILE A 160 -17.74 -0.87 -7.63
CA ILE A 160 -16.40 -0.42 -7.21
C ILE A 160 -15.41 -1.60 -7.21
N LEU A 161 -15.80 -2.72 -6.61
CA LEU A 161 -14.93 -3.90 -6.54
C LEU A 161 -14.71 -4.52 -7.93
N ARG A 162 -15.77 -4.62 -8.74
CA ARG A 162 -15.66 -5.13 -10.13
C ARG A 162 -14.73 -4.27 -10.98
N ASP A 163 -14.87 -2.95 -10.88
CA ASP A 163 -13.99 -2.02 -11.59
C ASP A 163 -12.54 -2.15 -11.14
N GLY A 164 -12.29 -2.17 -9.82
CA GLY A 164 -10.96 -2.40 -9.27
C GLY A 164 -10.32 -3.71 -9.73
N ILE A 165 -11.07 -4.83 -9.73
CA ILE A 165 -10.59 -6.12 -10.23
C ILE A 165 -10.27 -6.04 -11.73
N ASN A 166 -11.12 -5.37 -12.52
CA ASN A 166 -10.87 -5.18 -13.95
C ASN A 166 -9.62 -4.32 -14.20
N MET A 167 -9.40 -3.28 -13.39
CA MET A 167 -8.21 -2.45 -13.42
C MET A 167 -6.95 -3.27 -13.19
N MET A 168 -6.94 -4.08 -12.12
CA MET A 168 -5.83 -4.99 -11.82
C MET A 168 -5.55 -5.95 -12.98
N LYS A 169 -6.60 -6.58 -13.54
CA LYS A 169 -6.47 -7.48 -14.68
C LYS A 169 -5.91 -6.82 -15.93
N LYS A 170 -6.24 -5.54 -16.18
CA LYS A 170 -5.68 -4.79 -17.31
C LYS A 170 -4.20 -4.47 -17.09
N ALA A 171 -3.86 -3.97 -15.90
CA ALA A 171 -2.49 -3.60 -15.55
C ALA A 171 -1.51 -4.79 -15.55
N THR A 172 -1.99 -6.01 -15.26
CA THR A 172 -1.19 -7.23 -15.31
C THR A 172 -1.06 -7.87 -16.70
N ARG A 173 -1.76 -7.36 -17.72
CA ARG A 173 -1.61 -7.87 -19.09
C ARG A 173 -0.38 -7.24 -19.76
N SER A 174 0.45 -8.09 -20.35
CA SER A 174 1.62 -7.72 -21.16
C SER A 174 1.20 -6.79 -22.29
#